data_AF-A0A409X2I7-F1
#
_entry.id   AF-A0A409X2I7-F1
#
_cell.length_a   1.000
_cell.length_b   1.000
_cell.length_c   1.000
_cell.angle_alpha   90.00
_cell.angle_beta   90.00
_cell.angle_gamma   90.00
#
_symmetry.space_group_name_H-M   'P 1'
#
loop_
_entity.id
_entity.type
_entity.pdbx_description
1 polymer ?
#
loop_
_entity_poly.entity_id
_entity_poly.type
_entity_poly.pdbx_seq_one_letter_code
_entity_poly.pdbx_strand_id
1 'polypeptide(L)'
;MTPVQLDHIAEQLKAVLSAMASDKLKGLAGGISQFHVPRLCHTKHAYATVGVFNDHIWWMSEPFYAEAFIEILMCHLPRNAAVRFTHGDLLSKNIMIPVEEKSGPVSESGICSIES
;
A
#
# COMPACT_ATOMS: atom_id res chain seq x y z
N MET A 1 -15.00 10.96 -17.86
CA MET A 1 -13.77 11.77 -17.69
C MET A 1 -13.20 12.11 -19.05
N THR A 2 -12.75 13.34 -19.23
CA THR A 2 -12.03 13.73 -20.45
C THR A 2 -10.56 13.32 -20.36
N PRO A 3 -9.82 13.19 -21.48
CA PRO A 3 -8.39 12.91 -21.46
C PRO A 3 -7.59 13.91 -20.61
N VAL A 4 -7.93 15.19 -20.69
CA VAL A 4 -7.28 16.26 -19.91
C VAL A 4 -7.46 16.07 -18.40
N GLN A 5 -8.64 15.61 -17.96
CA GLN A 5 -8.88 15.32 -16.55
C GLN A 5 -8.10 14.09 -16.07
N LEU A 6 -7.96 13.07 -16.91
CA LEU A 6 -7.16 11.89 -16.59
C LEU A 6 -5.68 12.23 -16.46
N ASP A 7 -5.14 13.04 -17.37
CA ASP A 7 -3.76 13.54 -17.28
C ASP A 7 -3.54 14.34 -16.00
N HIS A 8 -4.49 15.21 -15.64
CA HIS A 8 -4.42 15.96 -14.39
C HIS A 8 -4.37 15.06 -13.15
N ILE A 9 -5.24 14.03 -13.09
CA ILE A 9 -5.24 13.05 -11.98
C ILE A 9 -3.93 12.26 -11.95
N ALA A 10 -3.41 11.86 -13.11
CA ALA A 10 -2.14 11.14 -13.19
C ALA A 10 -0.98 11.99 -12.64
N GLU A 11 -0.93 13.29 -12.94
CA GLU A 11 0.08 14.20 -12.39
C GLU A 11 -0.06 14.37 -10.86
N GLN A 12 -1.29 14.48 -10.35
CA GLN A 12 -1.53 14.52 -8.90
C GLN A 12 -1.05 13.23 -8.20
N LEU A 13 -1.36 12.06 -8.78
CA LEU A 13 -0.90 10.77 -8.25
C LEU A 13 0.62 10.66 -8.25
N LYS A 14 1.30 11.11 -9.32
CA LYS A 14 2.76 11.17 -9.37
C LYS A 14 3.33 12.04 -8.26
N ALA A 15 2.73 13.21 -8.00
CA ALA A 15 3.17 14.10 -6.93
C ALA A 15 3.05 13.43 -5.54
N VAL A 16 1.92 12.79 -5.26
CA VAL A 16 1.70 12.06 -4.00
C VAL A 16 2.69 10.90 -3.84
N LEU A 17 2.88 10.09 -4.87
CA LEU A 17 3.85 8.98 -4.86
C LEU A 17 5.29 9.45 -4.65
N SER A 18 5.66 10.57 -5.27
CA SER A 18 6.98 11.18 -5.10
C SER A 18 7.20 11.65 -3.66
N ALA A 19 6.20 12.30 -3.06
CA ALA A 19 6.24 12.71 -1.66
C ALA A 19 6.41 11.51 -0.72
N MET A 20 5.61 10.45 -0.89
CA MET A 20 5.71 9.21 -0.09
C MET A 20 7.08 8.53 -0.22
N ALA A 21 7.70 8.58 -1.41
CA ALA A 21 9.02 8.01 -1.63
C ALA A 21 10.15 8.81 -0.95
N SER A 22 9.93 10.09 -0.68
CA SER A 22 10.90 10.98 -0.05
C SER A 22 10.89 10.91 1.48
N ASP A 23 9.78 10.45 2.07
CA ASP A 23 9.64 10.30 3.52
C ASP A 23 10.46 9.11 4.03
N LYS A 24 11.41 9.40 4.93
CA LYS A 24 12.19 8.38 5.64
C LYS A 24 11.38 7.83 6.81
N LEU A 25 10.89 6.61 6.66
CA LEU A 25 10.37 5.83 7.78
C LEU A 25 11.48 5.53 8.80
N LYS A 26 11.19 5.76 10.09
CA LYS A 26 12.02 5.31 11.22
C LYS A 26 11.76 3.81 11.54
N GLY A 27 11.80 2.96 10.52
CA GLY A 27 11.58 1.51 10.62
C GLY A 27 10.36 0.99 9.84
N LEU A 28 10.30 -0.32 9.57
CA LEU A 28 9.22 -1.01 8.86
C LEU A 28 8.01 -1.22 9.79
N ALA A 29 7.44 -0.13 10.31
CA ALA A 29 6.27 -0.15 11.18
C ALA A 29 5.00 -0.16 10.33
N GLY A 30 4.80 -1.25 9.61
CA GLY A 30 3.61 -1.50 8.79
C GLY A 30 3.33 -2.99 8.87
N GLY A 31 2.95 -3.46 10.05
CA GLY A 31 2.49 -4.82 10.21
C GLY A 31 1.38 -5.08 9.20
N ILE A 32 1.48 -6.21 8.49
CA ILE A 32 0.36 -6.88 7.79
C ILE A 32 -0.95 -6.47 8.46
N SER A 33 -1.88 -5.90 7.68
CA SER A 33 -3.16 -5.38 8.17
C SER A 33 -3.71 -6.30 9.26
N GLN A 34 -3.74 -5.79 10.50
CA GLN A 34 -3.98 -6.57 11.73
C GLN A 34 -5.38 -7.21 11.79
N PHE A 35 -6.22 -6.97 10.78
CA PHE A 35 -7.62 -7.36 10.76
C PHE A 35 -7.86 -8.78 10.25
N HIS A 36 -6.93 -9.39 9.51
CA HIS A 36 -7.17 -10.69 8.86
C HIS A 36 -6.09 -11.75 9.12
N VAL A 37 -5.05 -11.42 9.89
CA VAL A 37 -3.96 -12.37 10.17
C VAL A 37 -4.06 -12.85 11.63
N PRO A 38 -3.92 -14.16 11.92
CA PRO A 38 -3.91 -14.65 13.29
C PRO A 38 -2.95 -13.88 14.18
N ARG A 39 -3.31 -13.63 15.44
CA ARG A 39 -2.52 -12.80 16.38
C ARG A 39 -1.07 -13.25 16.55
N LEU A 40 -0.79 -14.53 16.33
CA LEU A 40 0.56 -15.13 16.37
C LEU A 40 1.48 -14.62 15.25
N CYS A 41 0.90 -14.14 14.16
CA CYS A 41 1.59 -13.60 13.00
C CYS A 41 1.91 -12.11 13.14
N HIS A 42 1.36 -11.44 14.15
CA HIS A 42 1.58 -10.01 14.37
C HIS A 42 2.98 -9.77 14.92
N THR A 43 3.71 -8.83 14.31
CA THR A 43 4.95 -8.38 14.89
C THR A 43 4.71 -7.35 15.98
N LYS A 44 5.46 -7.48 17.07
CA LYS A 44 5.43 -6.52 18.19
C LYS A 44 6.17 -5.22 17.85
N HIS A 45 7.05 -5.27 16.85
CA HIS A 45 7.91 -4.17 16.45
C HIS A 45 8.03 -4.09 14.93
N ALA A 46 8.45 -2.92 14.47
CA ALA A 46 8.84 -2.68 13.10
C ALA A 46 10.01 -3.57 12.70
N TYR A 47 10.03 -4.08 11.46
CA TYR A 47 11.19 -4.80 10.96
C TYR A 47 12.35 -3.83 10.69
N ALA A 48 13.57 -4.28 10.98
CA ALA A 48 14.78 -3.48 10.73
C ALA A 48 15.21 -3.52 9.27
N THR A 49 14.95 -4.63 8.57
CA THR A 49 15.34 -4.85 7.17
C THR A 49 14.30 -5.68 6.44
N VAL A 50 14.33 -5.65 5.10
CA VAL A 50 13.48 -6.50 4.25
C VAL A 50 13.81 -7.99 4.44
N GLY A 51 15.07 -8.33 4.70
CA GLY A 51 15.46 -9.71 5.03
C GLY A 51 14.70 -10.28 6.24
N VAL A 52 14.65 -9.53 7.35
CA VAL A 52 13.93 -9.98 8.57
C VAL A 52 12.43 -10.09 8.30
N PHE A 53 11.87 -9.19 7.48
CA PHE A 53 10.48 -9.30 7.04
C PHE A 53 10.24 -10.59 6.23
N ASN A 54 11.08 -10.88 5.23
CA ASN A 54 10.94 -12.10 4.40
C ASN A 54 11.05 -13.37 5.24
N ASP A 55 11.97 -13.41 6.20
CA ASP A 55 12.14 -14.57 7.09
C ASP A 55 10.89 -14.80 7.95
N HIS A 56 10.22 -13.72 8.37
CA HIS A 56 8.93 -13.82 9.07
C HIS A 56 7.80 -14.28 8.15
N ILE A 57 7.73 -13.80 6.91
CA ILE A 57 6.74 -14.30 5.93
C ILE A 57 6.96 -15.80 5.64
N TRP A 58 8.21 -16.23 5.51
CA TRP A 58 8.55 -17.65 5.35
C TRP A 58 7.99 -18.49 6.50
N TRP A 59 8.32 -18.12 7.73
CA TRP A 59 7.85 -18.80 8.94
C TRP A 59 6.32 -18.84 9.02
N MET A 60 5.64 -17.75 8.67
CA MET A 60 4.17 -17.72 8.65
C MET A 60 3.55 -18.61 7.57
N SER A 61 4.28 -18.88 6.48
CA SER A 61 3.79 -19.63 5.32
C SER A 61 3.97 -21.15 5.48
N GLU A 62 4.98 -21.57 6.25
CA GLU A 62 5.33 -22.98 6.49
C GLU A 62 4.15 -23.88 6.88
N PRO A 63 3.19 -23.45 7.73
CA PRO A 63 2.07 -24.31 8.11
C PRO A 63 1.01 -24.50 7.02
N PHE A 64 1.02 -23.68 5.96
CA PHE A 64 -0.08 -23.60 4.98
C PHE A 64 0.30 -24.05 3.58
N TYR A 65 1.60 -24.07 3.25
CA TYR A 65 2.07 -24.30 1.90
C TYR A 65 3.23 -25.31 1.87
N ALA A 66 3.36 -26.00 0.74
CA ALA A 66 4.53 -26.85 0.49
C ALA A 66 5.80 -25.99 0.38
N GLU A 67 6.91 -26.48 0.89
CA GLU A 67 8.22 -25.79 0.88
C GLU A 67 8.60 -25.28 -0.52
N ALA A 68 8.45 -26.13 -1.55
CA ALA A 68 8.73 -25.75 -2.93
C ALA A 68 7.90 -24.53 -3.41
N PHE A 69 6.66 -24.38 -2.93
CA PHE A 69 5.84 -23.22 -3.25
C PHE A 69 6.33 -21.97 -2.51
N ILE A 70 6.74 -22.10 -1.24
CA ILE A 70 7.30 -21.01 -0.45
C ILE A 70 8.61 -20.53 -1.06
N GLU A 71 9.49 -21.43 -1.50
CA GLU A 71 10.73 -21.09 -2.21
C GLU A 71 10.48 -20.26 -3.47
N ILE A 72 9.50 -20.68 -4.28
CA ILE A 72 9.11 -19.95 -5.49
C ILE A 72 8.56 -18.56 -5.12
N LEU A 73 7.68 -18.47 -4.11
CA LEU A 73 7.14 -17.18 -3.69
C LEU A 73 8.24 -16.24 -3.18
N MET A 74 9.17 -16.77 -2.37
CA MET A 74 10.22 -15.99 -1.71
C MET A 74 11.36 -15.61 -2.66
N CYS A 75 11.61 -16.36 -3.74
CA CYS A 75 12.67 -16.03 -4.70
C CYS A 75 12.41 -14.74 -5.49
N HIS A 76 11.14 -14.31 -5.56
CA HIS A 76 10.73 -13.07 -6.20
C HIS A 76 10.82 -11.85 -5.27
N LEU A 77 10.98 -12.05 -3.96
CA LEU A 77 11.05 -10.95 -3.00
C LEU A 77 12.51 -10.45 -2.85
N PRO A 78 12.75 -9.14 -2.98
CA PRO A 78 14.10 -8.60 -2.77
C PRO A 78 14.50 -8.79 -1.29
N ARG A 79 15.74 -9.21 -1.02
CA ARG A 79 16.26 -9.31 0.36
C ARG A 79 16.96 -8.03 0.83
N ASN A 80 17.57 -7.29 -0.09
CA ASN A 80 18.39 -6.11 0.17
C ASN A 80 17.81 -4.88 -0.55
N ALA A 81 16.60 -4.48 -0.18
CA ALA A 81 15.94 -3.28 -0.70
C ALA A 81 15.78 -2.22 0.38
N ALA A 82 15.75 -0.95 -0.05
CA ALA A 82 15.40 0.15 0.84
C ALA A 82 13.91 0.04 1.23
N VAL A 83 13.64 0.20 2.51
CA VAL A 83 12.28 0.24 3.05
C VAL A 83 11.71 1.62 2.81
N ARG A 84 10.53 1.70 2.20
CA ARG A 84 9.84 2.95 1.88
C ARG A 84 8.41 2.93 2.38
N PHE A 85 7.83 4.10 2.58
CA PHE A 85 6.42 4.22 2.91
C PHE A 85 5.61 3.95 1.66
N THR A 86 4.65 3.03 1.76
CA THR A 86 3.72 2.70 0.69
C THR A 86 2.31 2.63 1.26
N HIS A 87 1.31 2.94 0.45
CA HIS A 87 -0.10 2.89 0.86
C HIS A 87 -0.57 1.44 1.03
N GLY A 88 0.10 0.46 0.39
CA GLY A 88 -0.24 -0.96 0.44
C GLY A 88 -1.47 -1.36 -0.41
N ASP A 89 -2.43 -0.45 -0.59
CA ASP A 89 -3.66 -0.70 -1.36
C ASP A 89 -4.04 0.52 -2.23
N LEU A 90 -3.13 0.96 -3.10
CA LEU A 90 -3.33 2.15 -3.94
C LEU A 90 -4.20 1.82 -5.16
N LEU A 91 -5.46 1.49 -4.91
CA LEU A 91 -6.49 1.24 -5.92
C LEU A 91 -7.31 2.52 -6.18
N SER A 92 -7.88 2.64 -7.38
CA SER A 92 -8.73 3.79 -7.78
C SER A 92 -9.83 4.09 -6.76
N LYS A 93 -10.51 3.05 -6.26
CA LYS A 93 -11.55 3.14 -5.22
C LYS A 93 -11.07 3.70 -3.88
N ASN A 94 -9.78 3.68 -3.61
CA ASN A 94 -9.17 4.17 -2.36
C ASN A 94 -8.58 5.58 -2.52
N ILE A 95 -8.74 6.20 -3.69
CA ILE A 95 -8.26 7.56 -3.98
C ILE A 95 -9.47 8.49 -3.97
N MET A 96 -9.50 9.41 -3.01
CA MET A 96 -10.53 10.45 -2.96
C MET A 96 -10.11 11.64 -3.83
N ILE A 97 -10.94 11.95 -4.83
CA ILE A 97 -10.76 13.14 -5.68
C ILE A 97 -11.72 14.21 -5.15
N PRO A 98 -11.22 15.38 -4.71
CA PRO A 98 -12.10 16.47 -4.31
C PRO A 98 -12.92 16.94 -5.50
N VAL A 99 -14.22 17.16 -5.29
CA VAL A 99 -15.07 17.83 -6.29
C VAL A 99 -14.72 19.31 -6.26
N GLU A 100 -14.28 19.87 -7.38
CA GLU A 100 -14.20 21.33 -7.52
C GLU A 100 -15.63 21.90 -7.44
N GLU A 101 -15.98 22.48 -6.29
CA GLU A 101 -17.18 23.30 -6.15
C GLU A 101 -17.06 24.49 -7.11
N LYS A 102 -17.82 24.46 -8.21
CA LYS A 102 -18.20 25.70 -8.88
C LYS A 102 -19.02 26.49 -7.87
N SER A 103 -18.49 27.65 -7.46
CA SER A 103 -19.12 28.63 -6.59
C SER A 103 -20.64 28.77 -6.84
N GLY A 104 -21.43 28.12 -6.00
CA GLY A 104 -22.89 28.09 -5.99
C GLY A 104 -23.35 27.49 -4.66
N PRO A 105 -24.49 27.91 -4.09
CA PRO A 105 -24.82 27.64 -2.71
C PRO A 105 -24.98 26.13 -2.45
N VAL A 106 -24.35 25.71 -1.35
CA VAL A 106 -24.17 24.36 -0.83
C VAL A 106 -25.46 23.53 -0.84
N SER A 107 -25.41 22.35 -1.44
CA SER A 107 -26.23 21.20 -1.05
C SER A 107 -25.32 19.98 -0.92
N GLU A 108 -25.26 19.44 0.30
CA GLU A 108 -24.50 18.24 0.68
C GLU A 108 -24.76 17.05 -0.26
N SER A 109 -23.75 16.18 -0.38
CA SER A 109 -23.71 14.90 -1.13
C SER A 109 -23.31 14.96 -2.62
N GLY A 110 -22.04 15.25 -2.88
CA GLY A 110 -21.40 15.00 -4.17
C GLY A 110 -20.21 14.06 -4.03
N ILE A 111 -20.44 12.76 -3.81
CA ILE A 111 -19.37 11.74 -3.77
C ILE A 111 -19.43 10.99 -5.10
N CYS A 112 -18.36 11.04 -5.89
CA CYS A 112 -18.23 10.20 -7.08
C CYS A 112 -17.14 9.15 -6.82
N SER A 113 -17.57 7.92 -6.52
CA SER A 113 -16.69 6.75 -6.53
C SER A 113 -16.42 6.36 -7.98
N ILE A 114 -15.15 6.07 -8.30
CA ILE A 114 -14.81 5.47 -9.59
C ILE A 114 -15.21 3.99 -9.52
N GLU A 115 -16.42 3.68 -9.96
CA GLU A 115 -16.79 2.30 -10.30
C GLU A 115 -16.04 1.91 -11.58
N SER A 116 -15.32 0.79 -11.52
CA SER A 116 -14.64 0.17 -12.67
C SER A 116 -15.56 -0.81 -13.37
#